data_AF-A0A923A331-F1
#
_entry.id   AF-A0A923A331-F1
#
_cell.length_a   1.000
_cell.length_b   1.000
_cell.length_c   1.000
_cell.angle_alpha   90.00
_cell.angle_beta   90.00
_cell.angle_gamma   90.00
#
_symmetry.space_group_name_H-M   'P 1'
#
loop_
_entity.id
_entity.type
_entity.pdbx_description
1 polymer ?
#
loop_
_entity_poly.entity_id
_entity_poly.type
_entity_poly.pdbx_seq_one_letter_code
_entity_poly.pdbx_strand_id
1 'polypeptide(L)'
;MMEYKMVFDALSWETQMKGVLTKTIQVNGKQLRMVEYSKDMEPHWCEKGHMGYVLKGQLEVTFEKEVLIFNPGDTMIIPDGREHRHMGKVLSEKAVLLMFETSYDDPLCSEHKADVDYFISESMKAFPFSEAVRVGNMLYLSGQIGVDDSIKLVSGGIAEETGQTMENIKNTLERNGSSLDHVIKVTVMLANMDEWVEMNKVYVQYFSKHLPARSAFGCSKLAFGARVEIECIAILK
;
A
#
# COMPACT_ATOMS: atom_id res chain seq x y z
N MET A 1 -19.54 17.17 -3.45
CA MET A 1 -18.79 17.89 -4.50
C MET A 1 -17.33 17.49 -4.35
N MET A 2 -16.65 17.09 -5.42
CA MET A 2 -15.20 16.96 -5.39
C MET A 2 -14.62 18.38 -5.26
N GLU A 3 -13.88 18.62 -4.18
CA GLU A 3 -13.29 19.92 -3.90
C GLU A 3 -11.98 20.03 -4.68
N TYR A 4 -12.06 20.51 -5.93
CA TYR A 4 -10.90 20.69 -6.82
C TYR A 4 -10.06 21.93 -6.49
N LYS A 5 -10.40 22.66 -5.43
CA LYS A 5 -9.74 23.91 -5.02
C LYS A 5 -9.47 23.85 -3.53
N MET A 6 -8.22 24.07 -3.14
CA MET A 6 -7.85 24.16 -1.73
C MET A 6 -7.37 25.56 -1.39
N VAL A 7 -7.78 26.05 -0.22
CA VAL A 7 -7.49 27.41 0.24
C VAL A 7 -6.67 27.31 1.51
N PHE A 8 -5.34 27.41 1.40
CA PHE A 8 -4.44 27.32 2.56
C PHE A 8 -4.77 28.35 3.64
N ASP A 9 -5.29 29.53 3.27
CA ASP A 9 -5.68 30.55 4.25
C ASP A 9 -6.83 30.12 5.17
N ALA A 10 -7.63 29.12 4.77
CA ALA A 10 -8.68 28.55 5.60
C ALA A 10 -8.16 27.49 6.61
N LEU A 11 -6.92 27.03 6.45
CA LEU A 11 -6.30 26.07 7.35
C LEU A 11 -5.62 26.78 8.53
N SER A 12 -5.66 26.15 9.70
CA SER A 12 -4.92 26.58 10.88
C SER A 12 -3.44 26.20 10.75
N TRP A 13 -2.56 27.05 11.30
CA TRP A 13 -1.17 26.68 11.48
C TRP A 13 -1.02 25.69 12.62
N GLU A 14 -0.22 24.65 12.41
CA GLU A 14 0.14 23.64 13.40
C GLU A 14 1.63 23.71 13.69
N THR A 15 2.01 23.66 14.96
CA THR A 15 3.43 23.63 15.36
C THR A 15 3.98 22.22 15.21
N GLN A 16 4.96 22.05 14.33
CA GLN A 16 5.67 20.77 14.17
C GLN A 16 6.81 20.63 15.17
N MET A 17 7.59 21.70 15.28
CA MET A 17 8.66 21.84 16.26
C MET A 17 8.91 23.33 16.51
N LYS A 18 9.77 23.65 17.48
CA LYS A 18 10.17 25.03 17.75
C LYS A 18 10.70 25.69 16.46
N GLY A 19 10.12 26.83 16.11
CA GLY A 19 10.45 27.59 14.90
C GLY A 19 9.94 27.00 13.59
N VAL A 20 9.04 26.01 13.61
CA VAL A 20 8.48 25.38 12.40
C VAL A 20 6.96 25.22 12.53
N LEU A 21 6.23 25.95 11.70
CA LEU A 21 4.77 25.87 11.58
C LEU A 21 4.40 25.26 10.22
N THR A 22 3.32 24.48 10.18
CA THR A 22 2.81 23.88 8.94
C THR A 22 1.32 24.06 8.77
N LYS A 23 0.88 24.11 7.51
CA LYS A 23 -0.48 23.79 7.07
C LYS A 23 -0.38 22.60 6.14
N THR A 24 -1.13 21.54 6.42
CA THR A 24 -0.99 20.27 5.70
C THR A 24 -2.30 19.90 5.01
N ILE A 25 -2.17 19.42 3.78
CA ILE A 25 -3.23 18.83 2.99
C ILE A 25 -2.76 17.46 2.54
N GLN A 26 -3.60 16.45 2.72
CA GLN A 26 -3.36 15.09 2.24
C GLN A 26 -4.52 14.62 1.37
N VAL A 27 -4.23 14.15 0.16
CA VAL A 27 -5.22 13.61 -0.79
C VAL A 27 -4.60 12.44 -1.54
N ASN A 28 -5.21 11.24 -1.46
CA ASN A 28 -4.82 10.05 -2.22
C ASN A 28 -3.32 9.70 -2.15
N GLY A 29 -2.72 9.69 -0.97
CA GLY A 29 -1.28 9.36 -0.85
C GLY A 29 -0.36 10.48 -1.37
N LYS A 30 -0.85 11.71 -1.50
CA LYS A 30 -0.06 12.91 -1.80
C LYS A 30 -0.27 13.96 -0.72
N GLN A 31 0.81 14.61 -0.33
CA GLN A 31 0.82 15.67 0.66
C GLN A 31 1.35 16.97 0.07
N LEU A 32 0.62 18.04 0.34
CA LEU A 32 1.05 19.40 0.07
C LEU A 32 1.13 20.14 1.41
N ARG A 33 2.29 20.68 1.73
CA ARG A 33 2.48 21.47 2.96
C ARG A 33 2.89 22.88 2.63
N MET A 34 2.32 23.83 3.36
CA MET A 34 2.91 25.16 3.49
C MET A 34 3.66 25.18 4.81
N VAL A 35 4.96 25.46 4.76
CA VAL A 35 5.84 25.44 5.92
C VAL A 35 6.38 26.84 6.15
N GLU A 36 6.27 27.32 7.38
CA GLU A 36 6.90 28.55 7.84
C GLU A 36 8.01 28.19 8.83
N TYR A 37 9.23 28.60 8.49
CA TYR A 37 10.41 28.49 9.33
C TYR A 37 10.74 29.86 9.91
N SER A 38 11.10 29.93 11.18
CA SER A 38 11.60 31.14 11.85
C SER A 38 13.03 30.94 12.38
N LYS A 39 13.66 32.05 12.79
CA LYS A 39 15.07 32.06 13.23
C LYS A 39 15.35 31.22 14.49
N ASP A 40 14.32 30.91 15.27
CA ASP A 40 14.39 30.06 16.46
C ASP A 40 14.32 28.56 16.15
N MET A 41 14.22 28.18 14.86
CA MET A 41 14.41 26.80 14.43
C MET A 41 15.83 26.35 14.72
N GLU A 42 15.97 25.32 15.53
CA GLU A 42 17.26 24.70 15.82
C GLU A 42 17.77 23.96 14.56
N PRO A 43 18.99 24.26 14.07
CA PRO A 43 19.56 23.56 12.93
C PRO A 43 19.76 22.08 13.23
N HIS A 44 19.36 21.23 12.29
CA HIS A 44 19.55 19.78 12.39
C HIS A 44 19.87 19.21 11.01
N TRP A 45 20.66 18.13 11.00
CA TRP A 45 20.91 17.38 9.77
C TRP A 45 19.68 16.53 9.43
N CYS A 46 19.26 16.63 8.18
CA CYS A 46 18.19 15.87 7.58
C CYS A 46 18.76 15.06 6.40
N GLU A 47 18.45 13.77 6.32
CA GLU A 47 18.84 12.89 5.20
C GLU A 47 17.66 12.62 4.25
N LYS A 48 16.54 13.33 4.44
CA LYS A 48 15.32 13.14 3.66
C LYS A 48 15.34 13.96 2.39
N GLY A 49 14.64 13.46 1.39
CA GLY A 49 14.35 14.19 0.19
C GLY A 49 13.39 15.33 0.48
N HIS A 50 13.61 16.45 -0.18
CA HIS A 50 12.73 17.61 -0.10
C HIS A 50 12.52 18.19 -1.49
N MET A 51 11.26 18.37 -1.85
CA MET A 51 10.88 19.15 -3.02
C MET A 51 10.04 20.33 -2.56
N GLY A 52 10.53 21.54 -2.79
CA GLY A 52 9.90 22.75 -2.29
C GLY A 52 10.09 23.95 -3.20
N TYR A 53 9.19 24.90 -3.08
CA TYR A 53 9.26 26.20 -3.74
C TYR A 53 9.22 27.30 -2.68
N VAL A 54 10.21 28.21 -2.71
CA VAL A 54 10.29 29.29 -1.72
C VAL A 54 9.31 30.39 -2.09
N LEU A 55 8.32 30.62 -1.22
CA LEU A 55 7.32 31.68 -1.39
C LEU A 55 7.83 33.01 -0.83
N LYS A 56 8.50 33.00 0.32
CA LYS A 56 8.97 34.19 1.04
C LYS A 56 10.22 33.90 1.87
N GLY A 57 11.02 34.93 2.11
CA GLY A 57 12.22 34.84 2.95
C GLY A 57 13.39 34.12 2.27
N GLN A 58 14.46 33.90 3.03
CA GLN A 58 15.67 33.25 2.56
C GLN A 58 16.04 32.09 3.47
N LEU A 59 16.40 30.96 2.86
CA LEU A 59 16.84 29.75 3.53
C LEU A 59 18.26 29.42 3.07
N GLU A 60 19.17 29.26 4.00
CA GLU A 60 20.48 28.64 3.77
C GLU A 60 20.34 27.13 3.98
N VAL A 61 20.82 26.35 3.04
CA VAL A 61 20.87 24.89 3.14
C VAL A 61 22.33 24.45 3.00
N THR A 62 22.87 23.91 4.09
CA THR A 62 24.22 23.38 4.14
C THR A 62 24.20 21.90 3.76
N PHE A 63 24.95 21.50 2.75
CA PHE A 63 25.25 20.11 2.39
C PHE A 63 26.68 19.76 2.84
N GLU A 64 27.12 18.51 2.64
CA GLU A 64 28.47 18.11 3.04
C GLU A 64 29.60 18.88 2.34
N LYS A 65 29.39 19.29 1.09
CA LYS A 65 30.44 19.86 0.23
C LYS A 65 30.18 21.30 -0.19
N GLU A 66 28.99 21.81 0.08
CA GLU A 66 28.55 23.13 -0.39
C GLU A 66 27.46 23.71 0.50
N VAL A 67 27.25 25.02 0.37
CA VAL A 67 26.17 25.75 1.04
C VAL A 67 25.44 26.53 -0.04
N LEU A 68 24.12 26.35 -0.11
CA LEU A 68 23.25 27.02 -1.08
C LEU A 68 22.29 27.95 -0.35
N ILE A 69 22.00 29.10 -0.96
CA ILE A 69 21.00 30.06 -0.46
C ILE A 69 19.82 30.04 -1.42
N PHE A 70 18.65 29.71 -0.89
CA PHE A 70 17.39 29.71 -1.61
C PHE A 70 16.62 31.00 -1.32
N ASN A 71 16.26 31.71 -2.38
CA ASN A 71 15.52 32.97 -2.39
C ASN A 71 14.07 32.75 -2.82
N PRO A 72 13.15 33.71 -2.60
CA PRO A 72 11.80 33.61 -3.13
C PRO A 72 11.82 33.43 -4.65
N GLY A 73 11.12 32.40 -5.15
CA GLY A 73 11.15 31.99 -6.55
C GLY A 73 12.04 30.78 -6.85
N ASP A 74 12.94 30.42 -5.94
CA ASP A 74 13.79 29.25 -6.13
C ASP A 74 13.05 27.95 -5.78
N THR A 75 13.37 26.90 -6.54
CA THR A 75 12.92 25.53 -6.27
C THR A 75 14.06 24.74 -5.65
N MET A 76 13.77 24.03 -4.57
CA MET A 76 14.65 23.09 -3.91
C MET A 76 14.25 21.66 -4.30
N ILE A 77 15.22 20.89 -4.77
CA ILE A 77 15.07 19.45 -5.01
C ILE A 77 16.28 18.77 -4.37
N ILE A 78 16.05 18.09 -3.26
CA ILE A 78 17.05 17.32 -2.54
C ILE A 78 16.58 15.86 -2.59
N PRO A 79 17.37 14.92 -3.13
CA PRO A 79 17.03 13.50 -3.08
C PRO A 79 17.21 12.92 -1.68
N ASP A 80 16.59 11.77 -1.42
CA ASP A 80 16.79 11.02 -0.18
C ASP A 80 18.20 10.43 -0.09
N GLY A 81 18.72 10.32 1.13
CA GLY A 81 19.93 9.56 1.43
C GLY A 81 21.03 10.37 2.11
N ARG A 82 21.91 9.66 2.82
CA ARG A 82 23.02 10.24 3.59
C ARG A 82 23.96 11.10 2.75
N GLU A 83 24.12 10.78 1.48
CA GLU A 83 24.92 11.56 0.51
C GLU A 83 24.34 12.94 0.18
N HIS A 84 23.03 13.12 0.41
CA HIS A 84 22.29 14.36 0.19
C HIS A 84 21.86 15.01 1.52
N ARG A 85 22.45 14.55 2.63
CA ARG A 85 22.14 15.11 3.93
C ARG A 85 22.42 16.61 3.95
N HIS A 86 21.52 17.34 4.58
CA HIS A 86 21.53 18.78 4.56
C HIS A 86 21.01 19.36 5.87
N MET A 87 21.30 20.63 6.11
CA MET A 87 20.88 21.35 7.29
C MET A 87 20.36 22.72 6.89
N GLY A 88 19.09 22.98 7.20
CA GLY A 88 18.43 24.25 6.91
C GLY A 88 18.65 25.29 8.00
N LYS A 89 18.78 26.55 7.59
CA LYS A 89 18.88 27.71 8.48
C LYS A 89 18.17 28.91 7.85
N VAL A 90 17.29 29.55 8.62
CA VAL A 90 16.56 30.73 8.15
C VAL A 90 17.44 31.98 8.24
N LEU A 91 17.62 32.69 7.12
CA LEU A 91 18.40 33.93 7.07
C LEU A 91 17.56 35.18 7.33
N SER A 92 16.30 35.18 6.87
CA SER A 92 15.31 36.23 7.12
C SER A 92 14.60 36.06 8.47
N GLU A 93 13.75 37.02 8.87
CA GLU A 93 12.86 36.87 10.04
C GLU A 93 12.08 35.54 10.01
N LYS A 94 11.55 35.23 8.83
CA LYS A 94 10.83 33.99 8.51
C LYS A 94 11.10 33.57 7.06
N ALA A 95 11.00 32.29 6.75
CA ALA A 95 10.96 31.75 5.40
C ALA A 95 9.70 30.88 5.24
N VAL A 96 8.97 31.05 4.14
CA VAL A 96 7.75 30.29 3.84
C VAL A 96 7.95 29.50 2.56
N LEU A 97 7.74 28.19 2.61
CA LEU A 97 7.91 27.27 1.50
C LEU A 97 6.59 26.52 1.22
N LEU A 98 6.33 26.25 -0.06
CA LEU A 98 5.37 25.25 -0.48
C LEU A 98 6.12 23.95 -0.75
N MET A 99 5.83 22.90 0.00
CA MET A 99 6.51 21.61 -0.04
C MET A 99 5.59 20.56 -0.65
N PHE A 100 6.08 19.87 -1.67
CA PHE A 100 5.37 18.80 -2.37
C PHE A 100 5.99 17.47 -1.97
N GLU A 101 5.18 16.62 -1.34
CA GLU A 101 5.62 15.32 -0.85
C GLU A 101 4.62 14.29 -1.35
N THR A 102 5.09 13.15 -1.85
CA THR A 102 4.21 11.98 -1.92
C THR A 102 3.96 11.56 -0.48
N SER A 103 2.70 11.59 -0.02
CA SER A 103 2.37 11.07 1.30
C SER A 103 2.38 9.55 1.24
N TYR A 104 3.54 9.00 1.51
CA TYR A 104 3.64 7.72 2.19
C TYR A 104 3.92 8.14 3.64
N ASP A 105 2.90 8.12 4.50
CA ASP A 105 2.85 8.92 5.74
C ASP A 105 4.16 8.99 6.56
N ASP A 106 4.72 10.22 6.62
CA ASP A 106 5.44 10.85 7.75
C ASP A 106 6.94 10.49 8.02
N PRO A 107 7.72 11.29 8.79
CA PRO A 107 9.09 11.70 8.52
C PRO A 107 10.05 10.80 9.31
N LEU A 108 9.77 9.50 9.34
CA LEU A 108 10.56 8.47 10.00
C LEU A 108 10.85 7.29 9.06
N CYS A 109 10.53 7.40 7.76
CA CYS A 109 10.55 6.32 6.75
C CYS A 109 11.92 5.67 6.58
N SER A 110 12.14 4.76 7.52
CA SER A 110 13.01 3.62 7.58
C SER A 110 13.17 2.94 6.24
N GLU A 111 14.38 2.39 6.03
CA GLU A 111 14.72 1.34 5.08
C GLU A 111 13.51 0.73 4.37
N HIS A 112 13.42 0.92 3.05
CA HIS A 112 12.37 0.38 2.18
C HIS A 112 12.15 -1.13 2.39
N LYS A 113 11.34 -1.48 3.37
CA LYS A 113 10.48 -2.65 3.34
C LYS A 113 9.18 -2.15 2.76
N ALA A 114 8.77 -2.71 1.62
CA ALA A 114 7.41 -2.50 1.14
C ALA A 114 6.47 -2.71 2.34
N ASP A 115 5.52 -1.82 2.58
CA ASP A 115 4.52 -2.04 3.63
C ASP A 115 3.83 -3.37 3.34
N VAL A 116 4.14 -4.35 4.19
CA VAL A 116 3.61 -5.70 4.09
C VAL A 116 2.58 -5.87 5.19
N ASP A 117 1.32 -5.95 4.80
CA ASP A 117 0.24 -6.25 5.74
C ASP A 117 -0.09 -7.73 5.69
N TYR A 118 -0.16 -8.34 6.86
CA TYR A 118 -0.50 -9.75 7.04
C TYR A 118 -1.91 -9.84 7.60
N PHE A 119 -2.84 -10.38 6.82
CA PHE A 119 -4.25 -10.50 7.21
C PHE A 119 -4.52 -11.91 7.73
N ILE A 120 -4.96 -11.99 8.99
CA ILE A 120 -5.32 -13.23 9.67
C ILE A 120 -6.68 -13.05 10.31
N SER A 121 -7.70 -13.74 9.78
CA SER A 121 -9.02 -13.78 10.42
C SER A 121 -9.03 -14.67 11.67
N GLU A 122 -10.03 -14.50 12.53
CA GLU A 122 -10.12 -15.23 13.80
C GLU A 122 -10.12 -16.75 13.61
N SER A 123 -10.86 -17.25 12.61
CA SER A 123 -10.91 -18.67 12.26
C SER A 123 -9.57 -19.22 11.76
N MET A 124 -8.67 -18.35 11.28
CA MET A 124 -7.39 -18.73 10.69
C MET A 124 -6.20 -18.61 11.66
N LYS A 125 -6.38 -18.04 12.86
CA LYS A 125 -5.29 -17.84 13.85
C LYS A 125 -4.59 -19.11 14.29
N ALA A 126 -5.25 -20.27 14.21
CA ALA A 126 -4.69 -21.55 14.60
C ALA A 126 -3.73 -22.15 13.54
N PHE A 127 -3.65 -21.56 12.33
CA PHE A 127 -2.84 -22.07 11.24
C PHE A 127 -1.52 -21.29 11.09
N PRO A 128 -0.44 -21.92 10.58
CA PRO A 128 0.89 -21.33 10.50
C PRO A 128 1.08 -20.42 9.27
N PHE A 129 0.03 -19.74 8.81
CA PHE A 129 0.06 -18.85 7.64
C PHE A 129 -0.99 -17.74 7.75
N SER A 130 -0.77 -16.65 7.02
CA SER A 130 -1.75 -15.58 6.87
C SER A 130 -2.75 -15.93 5.79
N GLU A 131 -4.01 -15.52 5.95
CA GLU A 131 -5.05 -15.75 4.95
C GLU A 131 -4.74 -14.98 3.64
N ALA A 132 -4.24 -13.75 3.81
CA ALA A 132 -3.72 -12.95 2.71
C ALA A 132 -2.55 -12.08 3.17
N VAL A 133 -1.70 -11.69 2.23
CA VAL A 133 -0.61 -10.74 2.44
C VAL A 133 -0.69 -9.66 1.37
N ARG A 134 -0.71 -8.39 1.79
CA ARG A 134 -0.62 -7.25 0.88
C ARG A 134 0.81 -6.76 0.79
N VAL A 135 1.28 -6.48 -0.42
CA VAL A 135 2.53 -5.79 -0.70
C VAL A 135 2.24 -4.66 -1.68
N GLY A 136 2.21 -3.42 -1.20
CA GLY A 136 1.77 -2.29 -2.00
C GLY A 136 0.34 -2.48 -2.51
N ASN A 137 0.15 -2.49 -3.83
CA ASN A 137 -1.15 -2.72 -4.47
C ASN A 137 -1.44 -4.18 -4.83
N MET A 138 -0.51 -5.11 -4.53
CA MET A 138 -0.69 -6.53 -4.80
C MET A 138 -1.20 -7.24 -3.54
N LEU A 139 -2.12 -8.17 -3.74
CA LEU A 139 -2.69 -9.01 -2.69
C LEU A 139 -2.46 -10.48 -3.05
N TYR A 140 -1.78 -11.19 -2.16
CA TYR A 140 -1.46 -12.62 -2.28
C TYR A 140 -2.37 -13.38 -1.33
N LEU A 141 -3.24 -14.26 -1.84
CA LEU A 141 -4.08 -15.12 -1.01
C LEU A 141 -3.39 -16.46 -0.83
N SER A 142 -3.43 -16.99 0.40
CA SER A 142 -3.12 -18.39 0.62
C SER A 142 -4.13 -19.31 -0.07
N GLY A 143 -3.71 -20.54 -0.34
CA GLY A 143 -4.56 -21.58 -0.92
C GLY A 143 -5.87 -21.74 -0.14
N GLN A 144 -6.98 -21.64 -0.87
CA GLN A 144 -8.33 -21.85 -0.35
C GLN A 144 -8.82 -23.24 -0.76
N ILE A 145 -9.52 -23.88 0.16
CA ILE A 145 -10.25 -25.14 -0.05
C ILE A 145 -11.73 -24.93 0.22
N GLY A 146 -12.57 -25.88 -0.21
CA GLY A 146 -14.03 -25.82 -0.10
C GLY A 146 -14.55 -26.13 1.29
N VAL A 147 -14.12 -25.38 2.31
CA VAL A 147 -14.62 -25.53 3.69
C VAL A 147 -15.72 -24.53 4.02
N ASP A 148 -16.63 -24.92 4.91
CA ASP A 148 -17.63 -24.04 5.54
C ASP A 148 -17.03 -23.19 6.68
N ASP A 149 -17.88 -22.37 7.32
CA ASP A 149 -17.49 -21.52 8.46
C ASP A 149 -16.99 -22.33 9.69
N SER A 150 -17.28 -23.63 9.74
CA SER A 150 -16.81 -24.56 10.77
C SER A 150 -15.52 -25.28 10.38
N ILE A 151 -14.88 -24.88 9.29
CA ILE A 151 -13.64 -25.47 8.74
C ILE A 151 -13.85 -26.97 8.41
N LYS A 152 -15.02 -27.31 7.85
CA LYS A 152 -15.31 -28.65 7.34
C LYS A 152 -15.52 -28.61 5.84
N LEU A 153 -14.93 -29.56 5.12
CA LEU A 153 -15.14 -29.69 3.69
C LEU A 153 -16.63 -29.90 3.39
N VAL A 154 -17.13 -29.13 2.42
CA VAL A 154 -18.51 -29.28 1.96
C VAL A 154 -18.69 -30.62 1.27
N SER A 155 -19.89 -31.18 1.38
CA SER A 155 -20.22 -32.45 0.70
C SER A 155 -20.69 -32.18 -0.73
N GLY A 156 -20.67 -33.20 -1.59
CA GLY A 156 -21.11 -33.11 -2.99
C GLY A 156 -20.00 -33.20 -4.03
N GLY A 157 -18.75 -33.42 -3.60
CA GLY A 157 -17.63 -33.70 -4.49
C GLY A 157 -17.04 -32.45 -5.14
N ILE A 158 -16.36 -32.63 -6.28
CA ILE A 158 -15.54 -31.57 -6.89
C ILE A 158 -16.32 -30.30 -7.23
N ALA A 159 -17.58 -30.42 -7.67
CA ALA A 159 -18.37 -29.26 -8.06
C ALA A 159 -18.67 -28.35 -6.85
N GLU A 160 -19.20 -28.94 -5.78
CA GLU A 160 -19.52 -28.21 -4.53
C GLU A 160 -18.26 -27.68 -3.85
N GLU A 161 -17.19 -28.49 -3.78
CA GLU A 161 -15.91 -28.04 -3.21
C GLU A 161 -15.29 -26.89 -4.03
N THR A 162 -15.39 -26.91 -5.36
CA THR A 162 -14.92 -25.81 -6.21
C THR A 162 -15.75 -24.54 -5.98
N GLY A 163 -17.08 -24.67 -5.90
CA GLY A 163 -17.98 -23.54 -5.63
C GLY A 163 -17.66 -22.88 -4.29
N GLN A 164 -17.56 -23.68 -3.23
CA GLN A 164 -17.20 -23.17 -1.90
C GLN A 164 -15.78 -22.56 -1.88
N THR A 165 -14.81 -23.18 -2.56
CA THR A 165 -13.46 -22.62 -2.69
C THR A 165 -13.49 -21.22 -3.30
N MET A 166 -14.28 -21.03 -4.36
CA MET A 166 -14.37 -19.74 -5.05
C MET A 166 -15.14 -18.69 -4.24
N GLU A 167 -16.17 -19.07 -3.48
CA GLU A 167 -16.83 -18.16 -2.51
C GLU A 167 -15.86 -17.75 -1.39
N ASN A 168 -15.05 -18.68 -0.88
CA ASN A 168 -14.03 -18.38 0.13
C ASN A 168 -13.02 -17.36 -0.41
N ILE A 169 -12.50 -17.58 -1.63
CA ILE A 169 -11.62 -16.62 -2.31
C ILE A 169 -12.28 -15.25 -2.44
N LYS A 170 -13.52 -15.20 -2.93
CA LYS A 170 -14.28 -13.95 -3.11
C LYS A 170 -14.43 -13.20 -1.78
N ASN A 171 -14.84 -13.88 -0.72
CA ASN A 171 -15.02 -13.29 0.60
C ASN A 171 -13.70 -12.77 1.19
N THR A 172 -12.59 -13.47 0.96
CA THR A 172 -11.25 -13.01 1.37
C THR A 172 -10.82 -11.79 0.55
N LEU A 173 -11.02 -11.79 -0.77
CA LEU A 173 -10.68 -10.64 -1.62
C LEU A 173 -11.48 -9.38 -1.22
N GLU A 174 -12.80 -9.52 -1.01
CA GLU A 174 -13.67 -8.40 -0.66
C GLU A 174 -13.32 -7.79 0.69
N ARG A 175 -13.05 -8.62 1.72
CA ARG A 175 -12.60 -8.14 3.04
C ARG A 175 -11.27 -7.41 3.01
N ASN A 176 -10.43 -7.70 2.02
CA ASN A 176 -9.10 -7.12 1.86
C ASN A 176 -9.02 -6.07 0.73
N GLY A 177 -10.15 -5.46 0.35
CA GLY A 177 -10.19 -4.32 -0.57
C GLY A 177 -10.00 -4.67 -2.05
N SER A 178 -10.23 -5.92 -2.44
CA SER A 178 -10.15 -6.41 -3.82
C SER A 178 -11.49 -7.05 -4.26
N SER A 179 -11.49 -7.79 -5.37
CA SER A 179 -12.58 -8.68 -5.82
C SER A 179 -12.09 -9.65 -6.89
N LEU A 180 -12.94 -10.62 -7.28
CA LEU A 180 -12.65 -11.55 -8.39
C LEU A 180 -12.28 -10.84 -9.71
N ASP A 181 -12.89 -9.69 -9.99
CA ASP A 181 -12.55 -8.81 -11.13
C ASP A 181 -11.12 -8.26 -11.10
N HIS A 182 -10.42 -8.32 -9.97
CA HIS A 182 -9.04 -7.82 -9.84
C HIS A 182 -8.03 -8.96 -9.69
N VAL A 183 -8.46 -10.22 -9.82
CA VAL A 183 -7.56 -11.37 -9.81
C VAL A 183 -6.77 -11.40 -11.11
N ILE A 184 -5.45 -11.45 -10.99
CA ILE A 184 -4.52 -11.42 -12.13
C ILE A 184 -3.86 -12.78 -12.40
N LYS A 185 -3.72 -13.61 -11.38
CA LYS A 185 -3.11 -14.95 -11.47
C LYS A 185 -3.82 -15.91 -10.53
N VAL A 186 -4.08 -17.12 -11.02
CA VAL A 186 -4.62 -18.24 -10.23
C VAL A 186 -3.73 -19.47 -10.39
N THR A 187 -3.53 -20.22 -9.31
CA THR A 187 -2.97 -21.58 -9.35
C THR A 187 -4.03 -22.55 -8.83
N VAL A 188 -4.32 -23.60 -9.59
CA VAL A 188 -5.31 -24.63 -9.22
C VAL A 188 -4.62 -25.97 -9.00
N MET A 189 -4.78 -26.55 -7.82
CA MET A 189 -4.29 -27.87 -7.49
C MET A 189 -5.47 -28.84 -7.34
N LEU A 190 -5.46 -29.97 -8.05
CA LEU A 190 -6.49 -31.01 -7.94
C LEU A 190 -5.93 -32.29 -7.33
N ALA A 191 -6.65 -32.91 -6.41
CA ALA A 191 -6.30 -34.24 -5.88
C ALA A 191 -6.54 -35.36 -6.90
N ASN A 192 -7.44 -35.13 -7.87
CA ASN A 192 -7.70 -36.05 -8.98
C ASN A 192 -7.86 -35.27 -10.29
N MET A 193 -6.97 -35.53 -11.26
CA MET A 193 -7.02 -34.86 -12.56
C MET A 193 -8.19 -35.29 -13.45
N ASP A 194 -8.82 -36.43 -13.17
CA ASP A 194 -10.03 -36.85 -13.90
C ASP A 194 -11.21 -35.92 -13.64
N GLU A 195 -11.17 -35.15 -12.55
CA GLU A 195 -12.19 -34.17 -12.16
C GLU A 195 -12.00 -32.79 -12.79
N TRP A 196 -10.96 -32.63 -13.62
CA TRP A 196 -10.60 -31.39 -14.31
C TRP A 196 -11.78 -30.72 -15.01
N VAL A 197 -12.54 -31.48 -15.79
CA VAL A 197 -13.63 -30.94 -16.60
C VAL A 197 -14.74 -30.37 -15.70
N GLU A 198 -15.08 -31.06 -14.62
CA GLU A 198 -16.15 -30.67 -13.72
C GLU A 198 -15.77 -29.45 -12.87
N MET A 199 -14.54 -29.43 -12.34
CA MET A 199 -13.99 -28.25 -11.65
C MET A 199 -14.05 -27.01 -12.55
N ASN A 200 -13.61 -27.13 -13.81
CA ASN A 200 -13.59 -25.99 -14.73
C ASN A 200 -14.99 -25.44 -15.01
N LYS A 201 -16.02 -26.28 -15.11
CA LYS A 201 -17.40 -25.82 -15.34
C LYS A 201 -17.88 -24.89 -14.24
N VAL A 202 -17.51 -25.15 -12.99
CA VAL A 202 -17.85 -24.30 -11.85
C VAL A 202 -16.95 -23.06 -11.82
N TYR A 203 -15.63 -23.25 -11.92
CA TYR A 203 -14.63 -22.18 -11.87
C TYR A 203 -14.93 -21.01 -12.81
N VAL A 204 -15.29 -21.29 -14.07
CA VAL A 204 -15.51 -20.23 -15.08
C VAL A 204 -16.72 -19.33 -14.77
N GLN A 205 -17.67 -19.80 -13.95
CA GLN A 205 -18.88 -19.03 -13.61
C GLN A 205 -18.58 -17.83 -12.70
N TYR A 206 -17.45 -17.86 -11.99
CA TYR A 206 -17.03 -16.83 -11.06
C TYR A 206 -16.34 -15.63 -11.73
N PHE A 207 -15.89 -15.78 -12.97
CA PHE A 207 -15.18 -14.74 -13.71
C PHE A 207 -16.06 -14.18 -14.83
N SER A 208 -16.70 -13.04 -14.55
CA SER A 208 -17.65 -12.42 -15.49
C SER A 208 -17.02 -11.49 -16.53
N LYS A 209 -15.93 -10.80 -16.17
CA LYS A 209 -15.26 -9.83 -17.05
C LYS A 209 -14.09 -10.41 -17.84
N HIS A 210 -13.16 -11.06 -17.15
CA HIS A 210 -11.95 -11.61 -17.75
C HIS A 210 -11.46 -12.83 -16.97
N LEU A 211 -10.76 -13.71 -17.67
CA LEU A 211 -10.08 -14.85 -17.07
C LEU A 211 -8.65 -14.45 -16.67
N PRO A 212 -8.21 -14.74 -15.43
CA PRO A 212 -6.84 -14.47 -15.00
C PRO A 212 -5.84 -15.39 -15.70
N ALA A 213 -4.55 -15.03 -15.68
CA ALA A 213 -3.50 -15.98 -15.99
C ALA A 213 -3.61 -17.20 -15.06
N ARG A 214 -3.38 -18.42 -15.57
CA ARG A 214 -3.64 -19.63 -14.78
C ARG A 214 -2.62 -20.73 -15.01
N SER A 215 -2.21 -21.37 -13.92
CA SER A 215 -1.54 -22.67 -13.92
C SER A 215 -2.41 -23.67 -13.19
N ALA A 216 -2.39 -24.93 -13.61
CA ALA A 216 -3.13 -25.97 -12.91
C ALA A 216 -2.49 -27.34 -13.07
N PHE A 217 -2.54 -28.16 -12.01
CA PHE A 217 -1.88 -29.47 -11.98
C PHE A 217 -2.51 -30.42 -10.96
N GLY A 218 -2.19 -31.71 -11.11
CA GLY A 218 -2.59 -32.75 -10.17
C GLY A 218 -1.60 -32.88 -9.01
N CYS A 219 -2.12 -33.13 -7.81
CA CYS A 219 -1.38 -33.38 -6.59
C CYS A 219 -1.70 -34.77 -6.05
N SER A 220 -0.79 -35.34 -5.24
CA SER A 220 -1.03 -36.64 -4.61
C SER A 220 -2.12 -36.58 -3.53
N LYS A 221 -2.14 -35.50 -2.74
CA LYS A 221 -3.13 -35.18 -1.69
C LYS A 221 -3.18 -33.68 -1.47
N LEU A 222 -4.29 -33.20 -0.90
CA LEU A 222 -4.47 -31.83 -0.43
C LEU A 222 -4.85 -31.82 1.06
N ALA A 223 -4.75 -30.66 1.71
CA ALA A 223 -5.11 -30.50 3.12
C ALA A 223 -6.56 -30.94 3.38
N PHE A 224 -6.83 -31.51 4.56
CA PHE A 224 -8.14 -32.03 4.96
C PHE A 224 -8.75 -33.11 4.05
N GLY A 225 -8.02 -33.60 3.03
CA GLY A 225 -8.57 -34.49 2.02
C GLY A 225 -9.40 -33.75 0.95
N ALA A 226 -9.18 -32.44 0.79
CA ALA A 226 -9.84 -31.64 -0.23
C ALA A 226 -9.59 -32.20 -1.64
N ARG A 227 -10.56 -31.98 -2.53
CA ARG A 227 -10.47 -32.34 -3.95
C ARG A 227 -9.79 -31.27 -4.77
N VAL A 228 -9.95 -30.01 -4.37
CA VAL A 228 -9.37 -28.84 -5.02
C VAL A 228 -8.85 -27.84 -4.00
N GLU A 229 -7.73 -27.22 -4.32
CA GLU A 229 -7.20 -26.07 -3.61
C GLU A 229 -6.80 -25.01 -4.65
N ILE A 230 -7.16 -23.75 -4.39
CA ILE A 230 -6.95 -22.64 -5.32
C ILE A 230 -6.32 -21.47 -4.57
N GLU A 231 -5.19 -20.99 -5.06
CA GLU A 231 -4.59 -19.72 -4.62
C GLU A 231 -4.70 -18.68 -5.74
N CYS A 232 -4.66 -17.40 -5.35
CA CYS A 232 -4.66 -16.32 -6.33
C CYS A 232 -3.85 -15.10 -5.89
N ILE A 233 -3.40 -14.35 -6.90
CA ILE A 233 -2.84 -13.02 -6.75
C ILE A 233 -3.81 -12.04 -7.39
N ALA A 234 -4.11 -10.96 -6.68
CA ALA A 234 -5.00 -9.89 -7.12
C ALA A 234 -4.34 -8.52 -6.91
N ILE A 235 -4.96 -7.49 -7.47
CA ILE A 235 -4.67 -6.10 -7.14
C ILE A 235 -5.80 -5.50 -6.30
N LEU A 236 -5.51 -4.45 -5.55
CA LEU A 236 -6.55 -3.68 -4.86
C LEU A 236 -7.47 -2.94 -5.87
N LYS A 237 -8.69 -2.63 -5.42
CA LYS A 237 -9.66 -1.79 -6.14
C LYS A 237 -9.24 -0.32 -6.21
#